data_AF-A0A7J4JPQ5-F1
#
_entry.id   AF-A0A7J4JPQ5-F1
#
_cell.length_a   1.000
_cell.length_b   1.000
_cell.length_c   1.000
_cell.angle_alpha   90.00
_cell.angle_beta   90.00
_cell.angle_gamma   90.00
#
_symmetry.space_group_name_H-M   'P 1'
#
loop_
_entity.id
_entity.type
_entity.pdbx_description
1 polymer ?
#
loop_
_entity_poly.entity_id
_entity_poly.type
_entity_poly.pdbx_seq_one_letter_code
_entity_poly.pdbx_strand_id
1 'polypeptide(L)' 'MEDEEKESAANSEIRFLTLELMKLAHKSGKSFEEVARKYLENGERLHSMLKQGEGALPQKKSGSVIRQK' A
#
# COMPACT_ATOMS: atom_id res chain seq x y z
N MET A 1 -26.11 16.62 -6.64
CA MET A 1 -24.99 17.57 -6.73
C MET A 1 -23.76 17.08 -5.96
N GLU A 2 -23.77 16.98 -4.62
CA GLU A 2 -22.56 16.54 -3.87
C GLU A 2 -22.08 15.11 -4.22
N ASP A 3 -22.99 14.17 -4.50
CA ASP A 3 -22.61 12.80 -4.86
C ASP A 3 -22.09 12.69 -6.31
N GLU A 4 -22.63 13.48 -7.23
CA GLU A 4 -22.19 13.53 -8.63
C GLU A 4 -20.77 14.11 -8.77
N GLU A 5 -20.42 15.10 -7.93
CA GLU A 5 -19.06 15.65 -7.88
C GLU A 5 -18.05 14.64 -7.33
N LYS A 6 -18.42 13.85 -6.31
CA LYS A 6 -17.58 12.77 -5.76
C LYS A 6 -17.37 11.65 -6.76
N GLU A 7 -18.42 11.23 -7.47
CA GLU A 7 -18.32 10.21 -8.53
C GLU A 7 -17.45 10.69 -9.69
N SER A 8 -17.61 11.95 -10.12
CA SER A 8 -16.78 12.56 -11.16
C SER A 8 -15.30 12.61 -10.76
N ALA A 9 -15.01 13.01 -9.51
CA ALA A 9 -13.66 13.03 -8.97
C ALA A 9 -13.05 11.62 -8.91
N ALA A 10 -13.78 10.64 -8.36
CA ALA A 10 -13.32 9.24 -8.31
C ALA A 10 -13.06 8.66 -9.70
N ASN A 11 -13.91 8.97 -10.68
CA ASN A 11 -13.72 8.55 -12.07
C ASN A 11 -12.44 9.16 -12.68
N SER A 12 -12.11 10.40 -12.31
CA SER A 12 -10.88 11.05 -12.77
C SER A 12 -9.62 10.39 -12.19
N GLU A 13 -9.66 9.99 -10.92
CA GLU A 13 -8.55 9.30 -10.24
C GLU A 13 -8.35 7.87 -10.75
N ILE A 14 -9.44 7.11 -10.93
CA ILE A 14 -9.40 5.75 -11.49
C ILE A 14 -8.79 5.79 -12.90
N ARG A 15 -9.19 6.77 -13.73
CA ARG A 15 -8.61 6.94 -15.07
C ARG A 15 -7.11 7.23 -15.00
N PHE A 16 -6.70 8.12 -14.09
CA PHE A 16 -5.29 8.45 -13.90
C PHE A 16 -4.47 7.23 -13.48
N LEU A 17 -4.91 6.51 -12.45
CA LEU A 17 -4.26 5.29 -11.96
C LEU A 17 -4.14 4.24 -13.07
N THR A 18 -5.22 4.02 -13.83
CA THR A 18 -5.23 3.08 -14.96
C THR A 18 -4.14 3.42 -15.98
N LEU A 19 -4.02 4.70 -16.36
CA LEU A 19 -3.01 5.13 -17.33
C LEU A 19 -1.58 4.92 -16.81
N GLU A 20 -1.31 5.19 -15.54
CA GLU A 20 0.03 4.98 -14.96
C GLU A 20 0.38 3.50 -14.86
N LEU A 21 -0.57 2.65 -14.48
CA LEU A 21 -0.37 1.20 -14.45
C LEU A 21 -0.13 0.62 -15.85
N MET A 22 -0.83 1.11 -16.87
CA MET A 22 -0.58 0.74 -18.27
C MET A 22 0.81 1.17 -18.75
N LYS A 23 1.26 2.38 -18.41
CA LYS A 23 2.63 2.85 -18.72
C LYS A 23 3.68 1.94 -18.07
N LEU A 24 3.45 1.54 -16.82
CA LEU A 24 4.36 0.66 -16.09
C LEU A 24 4.38 -0.76 -16.68
N ALA A 25 3.23 -1.30 -17.06
CA ALA A 25 3.10 -2.58 -17.76
C ALA A 25 3.91 -2.58 -19.06
N HIS A 26 3.73 -1.53 -19.87
CA HIS A 26 4.48 -1.36 -21.11
C HIS A 26 6.00 -1.27 -20.87
N LYS A 27 6.45 -0.44 -19.92
CA LYS A 27 7.88 -0.27 -19.59
C LYS A 27 8.53 -1.54 -19.04
N SER A 28 7.77 -2.37 -18.32
CA SER A 28 8.29 -3.57 -17.67
C SER A 28 8.11 -4.86 -18.49
N GLY A 29 7.47 -4.79 -19.66
CA GLY A 29 7.16 -5.96 -20.48
C GLY A 29 6.18 -6.93 -19.82
N LYS A 30 5.38 -6.45 -18.87
CA LYS A 30 4.38 -7.25 -18.14
C LYS A 30 2.98 -6.94 -18.64
N SER A 31 2.04 -7.85 -18.37
CA SER A 31 0.63 -7.58 -18.61
C SER A 31 0.11 -6.50 -17.65
N PHE A 32 -0.91 -5.75 -18.08
CA PHE A 32 -1.60 -4.79 -17.22
C PHE A 32 -2.17 -5.45 -15.97
N GLU A 33 -2.73 -6.66 -16.11
CA GLU A 33 -3.30 -7.43 -15.01
C GLU A 33 -2.26 -7.73 -13.92
N GLU A 34 -1.07 -8.20 -14.29
CA GLU A 34 0.01 -8.47 -13.33
C GLU A 34 0.43 -7.22 -12.56
N VAL A 35 0.55 -6.09 -13.26
CA VAL A 35 0.93 -4.81 -12.65
C VAL A 35 -0.17 -4.27 -11.73
N ALA A 36 -1.44 -4.33 -12.15
CA ALA A 36 -2.58 -3.92 -11.35
C ALA A 36 -2.73 -4.79 -10.08
N ARG A 37 -2.58 -6.11 -10.21
CA ARG A 37 -2.58 -7.02 -9.06
C ARG A 37 -1.47 -6.66 -8.09
N LYS A 38 -0.26 -6.41 -8.60
CA LYS A 38 0.87 -6.03 -7.73
C LYS A 38 0.67 -4.68 -7.04
N TYR A 39 0.04 -3.73 -7.73
CA TYR A 39 -0.32 -2.44 -7.14
C TYR A 39 -1.25 -2.60 -5.94
N LEU A 40 -2.30 -3.43 -6.06
CA LEU A 40 -3.21 -3.72 -4.95
C LEU A 40 -2.49 -4.40 -3.77
N GLU A 41 -1.67 -5.41 -4.03
CA GLU A 41 -0.86 -6.06 -2.99
C GLU A 41 0.05 -5.07 -2.24
N ASN A 42 0.68 -4.15 -2.98
CA ASN A 42 1.53 -3.12 -2.40
C ASN A 42 0.72 -2.14 -1.53
N GLY A 43 -0.50 -1.81 -1.94
CA GLY A 43 -1.44 -1.00 -1.16
C GLY A 43 -1.81 -1.65 0.17
N GLU A 44 -2.22 -2.92 0.15
CA GLU A 44 -2.54 -3.69 1.36
C GLU A 44 -1.34 -3.82 2.31
N ARG A 45 -0.15 -4.04 1.74
CA ARG A 45 1.09 -4.09 2.50
C ARG A 45 1.39 -2.74 3.17
N LEU A 46 1.26 -1.63 2.44
CA LEU A 46 1.48 -0.29 2.98
C LEU A 46 0.48 0.00 4.11
N HIS A 47 -0.80 -0.32 3.93
CA HIS A 47 -1.83 -0.20 4.95
C HIS A 47 -1.48 -0.98 6.22
N SER A 48 -1.00 -2.22 6.05
CA SER A 48 -0.56 -3.05 7.17
C SER A 48 0.64 -2.45 7.91
N MET A 49 1.61 -1.87 7.20
CA MET A 49 2.77 -1.20 7.80
C MET A 49 2.37 0.03 8.60
N LEU A 50 1.43 0.83 8.08
CA LEU A 50 0.92 2.03 8.78
C LEU A 50 0.21 1.64 10.08
N LYS A 51 -0.66 0.62 10.05
CA LYS A 51 -1.32 0.10 11.25
C LYS A 51 -0.35 -0.42 12.31
N GLN A 52 0.76 -1.04 11.90
CA GLN A 52 1.78 -1.53 12.83
C GLN A 52 2.65 -0.39 13.40
N GLY A 53 2.87 0.68 12.63
CA GLY A 53 3.61 1.86 13.05
C GLY A 53 2.93 2.66 14.17
N GLU A 54 1.60 2.62 14.26
CA GLU A 54 0.83 3.27 15.33
C GLU A 54 0.96 2.56 16.71
N GLY A 55 1.53 1.35 16.76
CA GLY A 55 1.73 0.56 17.99
C GLY A 55 3.18 0.41 18.47
N ALA A 56 4.17 0.93 17.75
CA ALA A 56 5.59 0.70 18.04
C ALA A 56 6.18 1.76 18.99
N LEU A 57 5.73 1.78 20.25
CA LEU A 57 6.59 2.28 21.33
C LEU A 57 7.80 1.34 21.47
N PRO A 58 9.02 1.86 21.67
CA PRO A 58 10.22 1.04 21.75
C PRO A 58 10.15 0.16 22.99
N GLN A 59 9.95 -1.15 22.82
CA GLN A 59 10.19 -2.10 23.89
C GLN A 59 11.70 -2.11 24.17
N LYS A 60 12.09 -1.35 25.20
CA LYS A 60 13.37 -1.52 25.89
C LYS A 60 13.54 -3.01 26.15
N LYS A 61 14.52 -3.64 25.48
CA LYS A 61 15.04 -4.95 25.90
C LYS A 61 15.64 -4.74 27.28
N SER A 62 14.84 -4.96 28.32
CA SER A 62 15.33 -5.16 29.68
C SER A 62 16.16 -6.44 29.65
N GLY A 63 17.47 -6.27 29.51
CA GLY A 63 18.42 -7.32 29.84
C GLY A 63 18.17 -7.74 31.29
N SER A 64 17.81 -9.00 31.49
CA SER A 64 17.90 -9.63 32.79
C SER A 64 18.71 -10.90 32.63
N VAL A 65 19.99 -10.75 32.94
CA VAL A 65 20.96 -11.83 33.15
C VAL A 65 20.59 -12.52 34.44
N ILE A 66 20.14 -13.78 34.41
CA ILE A 66 20.36 -14.72 35.52
C ILE A 66 20.56 -16.14 34.93
N ARG A 67 21.82 -16.56 34.80
CA ARG A 67 22.21 -17.97 34.90
C ARG A 67 22.68 -18.17 36.34
N GLN A 68 22.04 -19.03 37.10
CA GLN A 68 22.71 -19.71 38.21
C GLN A 68 22.46 -21.21 38.12
N LYS A 69 23.55 -21.92 38.43
CA LYS A 69 23.72 -23.38 38.45
C LYS A 69 23.00 -24.00 39.63
#